data_AF-A0AAN9A7B0-F1
#
_entry.id   AF-A0AAN9A7B0-F1
#
_cell.length_a   1.000
_cell.length_b   1.000
_cell.length_c   1.000
_cell.angle_alpha   90.00
_cell.angle_beta   90.00
_cell.angle_gamma   90.00
#
_symmetry.space_group_name_H-M   'P 1'
#
loop_
_entity.id
_entity.type
_entity.pdbx_description
1 polymer ?
#
loop_
_entity_poly.entity_id
_entity_poly.type
_entity_poly.pdbx_seq_one_letter_code
_entity_poly.pdbx_strand_id
1 'polypeptide(L)'
;MHGVIVLDQGGASYDLDKLQDYPLLNRISEWDYPVFSLLEAAGTLILSQLCFRVFAEVGLFETFRIPTRQFLNYFHTLELGYRNIPCKYPYEEILA
;
A
#
# COMPACT_ATOMS: atom_id res chain seq x y z
N MET A 1 -3.01 11.50 10.93
CA MET A 1 -1.91 11.89 10.00
C MET A 1 -2.59 12.46 8.77
N HIS A 2 -2.42 13.73 8.42
CA HIS A 2 -3.23 14.39 7.38
C HIS A 2 -2.37 14.98 6.26
N GLY A 3 -2.96 15.15 5.08
CA GLY A 3 -2.35 15.82 3.94
C GLY A 3 -1.75 14.92 2.87
N VAL A 4 -1.15 15.55 1.85
CA VAL A 4 -0.60 14.89 0.67
C VAL A 4 0.92 14.81 0.75
N ILE A 5 1.47 13.61 0.59
CA ILE A 5 2.90 13.37 0.47
C ILE A 5 3.24 13.10 -0.99
N VAL A 6 4.03 14.00 -1.59
CA VAL A 6 4.62 13.80 -2.93
C VAL A 6 6.05 13.31 -2.76
N LEU A 7 6.40 12.19 -3.39
CA LEU A 7 7.75 11.63 -3.35
C LEU A 7 8.64 12.28 -4.41
N ASP A 8 9.89 12.57 -4.03
CA ASP A 8 10.86 13.23 -4.90
C ASP A 8 11.37 12.29 -6.00
N GLN A 9 11.38 10.98 -5.75
CA GLN A 9 11.79 9.94 -6.69
C GLN A 9 10.58 9.06 -7.05
N GLY A 10 10.26 8.96 -8.34
CA GLY A 10 9.18 8.09 -8.84
C GLY A 10 7.81 8.76 -9.05
N GLY A 11 7.65 10.04 -8.69
CA GLY A 11 6.45 10.84 -9.00
C GLY A 11 5.17 10.38 -8.28
N ALA A 12 5.25 9.41 -7.36
CA ALA A 12 4.10 8.95 -6.60
C ALA A 12 3.64 10.01 -5.60
N SER A 13 2.32 10.13 -5.45
CA SER A 13 1.68 10.98 -4.46
C SER A 13 0.70 10.17 -3.62
N TYR A 14 0.68 10.44 -2.32
CA TYR A 14 -0.16 9.75 -1.35
C TYR A 14 -1.00 10.78 -0.63
N ASP A 15 -2.32 10.66 -0.75
CA ASP A 15 -3.27 11.44 0.02
C ASP A 15 -3.62 10.65 1.29
N LEU A 16 -3.02 11.05 2.42
CA LEU A 16 -3.11 10.28 3.66
C LEU A 16 -4.53 10.22 4.22
N ASP A 17 -5.33 11.22 3.93
CA ASP A 17 -6.73 11.31 4.33
C ASP A 17 -7.55 10.29 3.54
N LYS A 18 -7.37 10.26 2.21
CA LYS A 18 -7.99 9.23 1.37
C LYS A 18 -7.54 7.82 1.76
N LEU A 19 -6.27 7.60 2.06
CA LEU A 19 -5.77 6.27 2.44
C LEU A 19 -6.34 5.79 3.78
N GLN A 20 -6.61 6.69 4.72
CA GLN A 20 -7.24 6.34 5.99
C GLN A 20 -8.71 5.97 5.83
N ASP A 21 -9.43 6.67 4.96
CA ASP A 21 -10.87 6.50 4.78
C ASP A 21 -11.22 5.55 3.61
N TYR A 22 -10.22 4.98 2.92
CA TYR A 22 -10.48 4.18 1.74
C TYR A 22 -11.18 2.84 2.09
N PRO A 23 -12.38 2.57 1.53
CA PRO A 23 -13.18 1.42 1.93
C PRO A 23 -12.47 0.07 1.78
N LEU A 24 -11.70 -0.14 0.71
CA LEU A 24 -10.97 -1.39 0.53
C LEU A 24 -9.79 -1.49 1.50
N LEU A 25 -9.08 -0.41 1.84
CA LEU A 25 -8.00 -0.47 2.82
C LEU A 25 -8.54 -0.73 4.23
N ASN A 26 -9.75 -0.28 4.55
CA ASN A 26 -10.36 -0.54 5.87
C ASN A 26 -10.86 -1.99 6.06
N ARG A 27 -10.76 -2.82 5.02
CA ARG A 27 -11.12 -4.25 5.05
C ARG A 27 -9.92 -5.18 5.27
N ILE A 28 -8.72 -4.64 5.54
CA ILE A 28 -7.46 -5.43 5.62
C ILE A 28 -7.44 -6.55 6.68
N SER A 29 -8.35 -6.52 7.65
CA SER A 29 -8.50 -7.58 8.65
C SER A 29 -9.34 -8.76 8.17
N GLU A 30 -9.97 -8.66 7.00
CA GLU A 30 -10.76 -9.75 6.41
C GLU A 30 -9.84 -10.88 5.95
N TRP A 31 -10.29 -12.11 6.19
CA TRP A 31 -9.56 -13.30 5.76
C TRP A 31 -9.59 -13.47 4.23
N ASP A 32 -10.76 -13.28 3.62
CA ASP A 32 -10.99 -13.34 2.18
C ASP A 32 -10.87 -11.95 1.54
N TYR A 33 -9.85 -11.19 1.95
CA TYR A 33 -9.62 -9.82 1.51
C TYR A 33 -9.62 -9.71 -0.03
N PRO A 34 -10.40 -8.78 -0.62
CA PRO A 34 -10.48 -8.60 -2.07
C PRO A 34 -9.23 -7.89 -2.64
N VAL A 35 -8.08 -8.57 -2.59
CA VAL A 35 -6.76 -8.01 -2.96
C VAL A 35 -6.69 -7.56 -4.42
N PHE A 36 -7.38 -8.26 -5.33
CA PHE A 36 -7.40 -7.89 -6.75
C PHE A 36 -8.22 -6.62 -7.01
N SER A 37 -9.32 -6.42 -6.28
CA SER A 37 -10.06 -5.16 -6.35
C SER A 37 -9.21 -3.99 -5.83
N LEU A 38 -8.39 -4.22 -4.80
CA LEU A 38 -7.42 -3.21 -4.36
C LEU A 38 -6.36 -2.96 -5.43
N LEU A 39 -5.85 -4.00 -6.09
CA LEU A 39 -4.84 -3.88 -7.16
C LEU A 39 -5.35 -3.00 -8.30
N GLU A 40 -6.59 -3.21 -8.75
CA GLU A 40 -7.20 -2.39 -9.80
C GLU A 40 -7.31 -0.91 -9.39
N ALA A 41 -7.64 -0.63 -8.13
CA ALA A 41 -7.81 0.73 -7.64
C ALA A 41 -6.49 1.45 -7.31
N ALA A 42 -5.55 0.75 -6.66
CA ALA A 42 -4.26 1.29 -6.24
C ALA A 42 -3.23 1.32 -7.39
N GLY A 43 -3.46 0.51 -8.43
CA GLY A 43 -2.59 0.37 -9.58
C GLY A 43 -1.19 -0.08 -9.16
N THR A 44 -0.20 0.77 -9.42
CA THR A 44 1.21 0.44 -9.18
C THR A 44 1.72 0.78 -7.76
N LEU A 45 0.79 1.11 -6.86
CA LEU A 45 1.02 1.56 -5.49
C LEU A 45 0.36 0.64 -4.43
N ILE A 46 -0.04 -0.57 -4.82
CA ILE A 46 -0.76 -1.49 -3.92
C ILE A 46 0.04 -1.83 -2.65
N LEU A 47 1.32 -2.17 -2.76
CA LEU A 47 2.15 -2.61 -1.63
C LEU A 47 2.36 -1.45 -0.65
N SER A 48 2.74 -0.29 -1.17
CA SER A 48 2.99 0.90 -0.36
C SER A 48 1.73 1.38 0.37
N GLN A 49 0.57 1.37 -0.29
CA GLN A 49 -0.72 1.71 0.34
C GLN A 49 -1.17 0.67 1.38
N LEU A 50 -1.06 -0.62 1.05
CA LEU A 50 -1.46 -1.69 1.96
C LEU A 50 -0.59 -1.70 3.24
N CYS A 51 0.73 -1.58 3.09
CA CYS A 51 1.65 -1.49 4.22
C CYS A 51 1.38 -0.25 5.08
N PHE A 52 1.10 0.91 4.46
CA PHE A 52 0.71 2.10 5.20
C PHE A 52 -0.53 1.85 6.06
N ARG A 53 -1.59 1.26 5.49
CA ARG A 53 -2.83 0.95 6.23
C ARG A 53 -2.58 -0.02 7.38
N VAL A 54 -1.84 -1.11 7.16
CA VAL A 54 -1.52 -2.09 8.22
C VAL A 54 -0.78 -1.42 9.38
N PHE A 55 0.22 -0.57 9.08
CA PHE A 55 0.99 0.13 10.11
C PHE A 55 0.15 1.18 10.85
N ALA A 56 -0.81 1.81 10.17
CA ALA A 56 -1.75 2.74 10.79
C ALA A 56 -2.74 2.00 11.70
N GLU A 57 -3.36 0.91 11.22
CA GLU A 57 -4.32 0.08 11.97
C GLU A 57 -3.72 -0.46 13.28
N VAL A 58 -2.47 -0.95 13.21
CA VAL A 58 -1.78 -1.54 14.37
C VAL A 58 -1.17 -0.46 15.29
N GLY A 59 -1.13 0.81 14.86
CA GLY A 59 -0.51 1.89 15.65
C GLY A 59 1.02 1.87 15.66
N LEU A 60 1.65 1.24 14.66
CA LEU A 60 3.12 1.11 14.60
C LEU A 60 3.82 2.44 14.33
N PHE A 61 3.18 3.35 13.58
CA PHE A 61 3.74 4.68 13.32
C PHE A 61 3.98 5.47 14.62
N GLU A 62 3.00 5.47 15.52
CA GLU A 62 3.10 6.16 16.80
C GLU A 62 4.06 5.44 17.75
N THR A 63 3.90 4.12 17.88
CA THR A 63 4.70 3.28 18.79
C THR A 63 6.20 3.44 18.54
N PHE A 64 6.61 3.43 17.27
CA PHE A 64 8.01 3.50 16.88
C PHE A 64 8.45 4.87 16.36
N ARG A 65 7.56 5.87 16.40
CA ARG A 65 7.78 7.22 15.85
C ARG A 65 8.28 7.19 14.40
N ILE A 66 7.72 6.29 13.59
CA ILE A 66 8.13 6.09 12.20
C ILE A 66 7.71 7.31 11.38
N PRO A 67 8.65 8.00 10.70
CA PRO A 67 8.29 9.11 9.84
C PRO A 67 7.56 8.64 8.56
N THR A 68 6.33 9.14 8.35
CA THR A 68 5.46 8.66 7.26
C THR A 68 6.05 8.87 5.86
N ARG A 69 6.72 10.00 5.60
CA ARG A 69 7.33 10.28 4.29
C ARG A 69 8.44 9.27 3.96
N GLN A 70 9.31 9.00 4.93
CA GLN A 70 10.42 8.07 4.80
C GLN A 70 9.92 6.64 4.61
N PHE A 71 8.88 6.26 5.36
CA PHE A 71 8.19 4.99 5.20
C PHE A 71 7.65 4.82 3.78
N LEU A 72 6.86 5.78 3.29
CA LEU A 72 6.27 5.71 1.95
C LEU A 72 7.34 5.71 0.86
N ASN A 73 8.42 6.47 1.02
CA ASN A 73 9.54 6.46 0.08
C ASN A 73 10.24 5.09 0.02
N TYR A 74 10.48 4.49 1.19
CA TYR A 74 11.08 3.16 1.29
C TYR A 74 10.20 2.10 0.62
N PHE A 75 8.92 2.01 1.00
CA PHE A 75 8.00 1.02 0.44
C PHE A 75 7.70 1.24 -1.04
N HIS A 76 7.67 2.49 -1.52
CA HIS A 76 7.54 2.78 -2.94
C HIS A 76 8.76 2.29 -3.74
N THR A 77 9.97 2.54 -3.22
CA THR A 77 11.21 2.06 -3.84
C THR A 77 11.27 0.53 -3.86
N LEU A 78 10.87 -0.10 -2.76
CA LEU A 78 10.75 -1.55 -2.65
C LEU A 78 9.76 -2.10 -3.68
N GLU A 79 8.57 -1.51 -3.78
CA GLU A 79 7.51 -1.87 -4.72
C GLU A 79 7.95 -1.76 -6.18
N LEU A 80 8.71 -0.72 -6.55
CA LEU A 80 9.30 -0.59 -7.88
C LEU A 80 10.21 -1.77 -8.23
N GLY A 81 10.91 -2.34 -7.25
CA GLY A 81 11.79 -3.50 -7.42
C GLY A 81 11.05 -4.81 -7.77
N TYR A 82 9.76 -4.92 -7.44
CA TYR A 82 8.98 -6.14 -7.68
C TYR A 82 8.30 -6.19 -9.05
N ARG A 83 8.16 -5.07 -9.76
CA ARG A 83 7.32 -4.97 -10.97
C ARG A 83 7.74 -5.89 -12.11
N ASN A 84 9.02 -6.25 -12.18
CA ASN A 84 9.57 -7.07 -13.26
C ASN A 84 9.86 -8.52 -12.83
N ILE A 85 9.41 -8.93 -11.64
CA ILE A 85 9.60 -10.29 -11.14
C ILE A 85 8.35 -11.10 -11.48
N PRO A 86 8.48 -12.23 -12.20
CA PRO A 86 7.33 -13.07 -12.50
C PRO A 86 6.74 -13.64 -11.21
N CYS A 87 5.42 -13.57 -11.09
CA CYS A 87 4.70 -14.27 -10.03
C CYS A 87 4.90 -15.78 -10.20
N LYS A 88 5.10 -16.50 -9.10
CA LYS A 88 5.28 -17.96 -9.11
C LYS A 88 4.08 -18.69 -9.71
N TYR A 89 2.89 -18.12 -9.55
CA TYR A 89 1.62 -18.66 -10.02
C TYR A 89 1.02 -17.70 -11.05
N PRO A 90 0.58 -18.19 -12.22
CA PRO A 90 -0.19 -17.41 -13.18
C PRO A 90 -1.52 -16.94 -12.56
N TYR A 91 -2.01 -15.77 -12.99
CA TYR A 91 -3.32 -15.25 -12.54
C TYR A 91 -4.47 -16.25 -12.77
N GLU A 92 -4.40 -17.01 -13.86
CA GLU A 92 -5.43 -17.99 -14.22
C GLU A 92 -5.49 -19.18 -13.24
N GLU A 93 -4.39 -19.50 -12.55
CA GLU A 93 -4.36 -20.54 -11.51
C GLU A 93 -4.82 -20.04 -10.14
N ILE A 94 -4.82 -18.72 -9.91
CA ILE A 94 -5.18 -18.12 -8.61
C ILE A 94 -6.70 -17.86 -8.52
N LEU A 95 -7.37 -17.68 -9.67
CA LEU A 95 -8.82 -17.40 -9.74
C LEU A 95 -9.67 -18.66 -9.97
N ALA A 96 -9.06 -19.84 -10.04
CA ALA A 96 -9.70 -21.14 -10.22
C ALA A 96 -10.02 -21.80 -8.86
#